data_AF-A0A2E5PGS9-F1
#
_entry.id   AF-A0A2E5PGS9-F1
#
_cell.length_a   1.000
_cell.length_b   1.000
_cell.length_c   1.000
_cell.angle_alpha   90.00
_cell.angle_beta   90.00
_cell.angle_gamma   90.00
#
_symmetry.space_group_name_H-M   'P 1'
#
loop_
_entity.id
_entity.type
_entity.pdbx_description
1 polymer ?
#
loop_
_entity_poly.entity_id
_entity_poly.type
_entity_poly.pdbx_seq_one_letter_code
_entity_poly.pdbx_strand_id
1 'polypeptide(L)'
;MAWLLAKGCAGRIVYNFLFALTLFVFKEMQEASQIDLEVVLQGTLVERLRMAGARLGGFLTPAGVDSAFGDGKPVREIDGKEYVPERLPLCDFASF
;
A
#
# COMPACT_ATOMS: atom_id res chain seq x y z
N MET A 1 0.95 -15.58 6.86
CA MET A 1 -0.24 -14.84 6.35
C MET A 1 -1.53 -15.63 6.48
N ALA A 2 -1.72 -16.75 5.76
CA ALA A 2 -2.99 -17.50 5.75
C ALA A 2 -3.55 -17.84 7.16
N TRP A 3 -2.67 -18.20 8.09
CA TRP A 3 -3.07 -18.47 9.48
C TRP A 3 -3.60 -17.24 10.22
N LEU A 4 -2.98 -16.06 10.04
CA LEU A 4 -3.44 -14.81 10.67
C LEU A 4 -4.82 -14.41 10.16
N LEU A 5 -5.08 -14.63 8.87
CA LEU A 5 -6.37 -14.39 8.25
C LEU A 5 -7.44 -15.35 8.75
N ALA A 6 -7.14 -16.64 8.81
CA ALA A 6 -8.04 -17.65 9.35
C ALA A 6 -8.41 -17.39 10.83
N LYS A 7 -7.54 -16.70 11.58
CA LYS A 7 -7.78 -16.31 12.97
C LYS A 7 -8.43 -14.93 13.13
N GLY A 8 -8.65 -14.19 12.04
CA GLY A 8 -9.17 -12.82 12.10
C GLY A 8 -8.22 -11.82 12.75
N CYS A 9 -6.91 -12.09 12.75
CA CYS A 9 -5.90 -11.25 13.41
C CYS A 9 -5.33 -10.15 12.51
N ALA A 10 -5.78 -10.04 11.26
CA ALA A 10 -5.31 -9.05 10.30
C ALA A 10 -6.45 -8.10 9.93
N GLY A 11 -6.39 -6.85 10.40
CA GLY A 11 -7.40 -5.83 10.10
C GLY A 11 -7.17 -5.07 8.80
N ARG A 12 -5.92 -4.99 8.33
CA ARG A 12 -5.54 -4.35 7.06
C ARG A 12 -4.38 -5.10 6.41
N ILE A 13 -4.43 -5.25 5.09
CA ILE A 13 -3.31 -5.74 4.27
C ILE A 13 -2.98 -4.72 3.20
N VAL A 14 -1.70 -4.37 3.14
CA VAL A 14 -1.12 -3.59 2.04
C VAL A 14 -0.33 -4.54 1.15
N TYR A 15 -0.60 -4.56 -0.16
CA TYR A 15 0.05 -5.48 -1.09
C TYR A 15 0.21 -4.85 -2.49
N ASN A 16 1.10 -5.42 -3.31
CA ASN A 16 1.31 -4.97 -4.69
C ASN A 16 0.70 -5.90 -5.75
N PHE A 17 0.53 -7.19 -5.42
CA PHE A 17 -0.02 -8.18 -6.33
C PHE A 17 -0.66 -9.36 -5.57
N LEU A 18 -1.73 -9.91 -6.13
CA LEU A 18 -2.38 -11.14 -5.65
C LEU A 18 -2.60 -12.10 -6.81
N PHE A 19 -2.42 -13.40 -6.56
CA PHE A 19 -2.85 -14.45 -7.48
C PHE A 19 -4.39 -14.55 -7.49
N ALA A 20 -4.97 -14.93 -8.63
CA ALA A 20 -6.41 -14.95 -8.85
C ALA A 20 -7.21 -15.66 -7.74
N LEU A 21 -6.79 -16.87 -7.35
CA LEU A 21 -7.45 -17.61 -6.27
C LEU A 21 -7.47 -16.85 -4.94
N THR A 22 -6.38 -16.16 -4.63
CA THR A 22 -6.24 -15.38 -3.38
C THR A 22 -7.07 -14.10 -3.43
N LEU A 23 -7.20 -13.49 -4.62
CA LEU A 23 -8.00 -12.29 -4.82
C LEU A 23 -9.48 -12.53 -4.51
N PHE A 24 -10.04 -13.68 -4.91
CA PHE A 24 -11.43 -14.02 -4.61
C PHE A 24 -11.69 -14.09 -3.10
N VAL A 25 -10.84 -14.81 -2.36
CA VAL A 25 -10.95 -14.94 -0.90
C VAL A 25 -10.84 -13.57 -0.22
N PHE A 26 -9.85 -12.76 -0.62
CA PHE A 26 -9.66 -11.44 -0.04
C PHE A 26 -10.83 -10.50 -0.33
N LYS A 27 -11.39 -10.56 -1.54
CA LYS A 27 -12.54 -9.74 -1.91
C LYS A 27 -13.79 -10.11 -1.11
N GLU A 28 -14.07 -11.40 -0.91
CA GLU A 28 -15.16 -11.86 -0.03
C GLU A 28 -14.98 -11.36 1.41
N MET A 29 -13.75 -11.46 1.95
CA MET A 29 -13.45 -10.95 3.29
C MET A 29 -13.62 -9.42 3.40
N GLN A 30 -13.26 -8.67 2.36
CA GLN A 30 -13.46 -7.22 2.31
C GLN A 30 -14.95 -6.84 2.23
N GLU A 31 -15.73 -7.53 1.40
CA GLU A 31 -17.19 -7.34 1.29
C GLU A 31 -17.89 -7.67 2.61
N ALA A 32 -17.38 -8.66 3.36
CA ALA A 32 -17.80 -8.97 4.72
C ALA A 32 -17.25 -8.00 5.79
N SER A 33 -16.52 -6.94 5.40
CA SER A 33 -15.87 -5.97 6.31
C SER A 33 -14.93 -6.59 7.34
N GLN A 34 -14.34 -7.76 7.03
CA GLN A 34 -13.41 -8.46 7.91
C GLN A 34 -11.98 -7.95 7.78
N ILE A 35 -11.66 -7.33 6.64
CA ILE A 35 -10.32 -6.86 6.31
C ILE A 35 -10.36 -5.65 5.38
N ASP A 36 -9.42 -4.74 5.55
CA ASP A 36 -9.18 -3.64 4.62
C ASP A 36 -8.01 -3.98 3.68
N LEU A 37 -8.18 -3.74 2.38
CA LEU A 37 -7.20 -4.07 1.35
C LEU A 37 -6.71 -2.80 0.66
N GLU A 38 -5.41 -2.55 0.72
CA GLU A 38 -4.75 -1.47 -0.01
C GLU A 38 -3.83 -2.07 -1.07
N VAL A 39 -4.15 -1.80 -2.34
CA VAL A 39 -3.25 -2.10 -3.45
C VAL A 39 -2.30 -0.92 -3.64
N VAL A 40 -1.01 -1.20 -3.73
CA VAL A 40 0.03 -0.19 -3.98
C VAL A 40 0.98 -0.62 -5.10
N LEU A 41 1.58 0.34 -5.79
CA LEU A 41 2.63 0.04 -6.77
C LEU A 41 3.84 -0.59 -6.06
N GLN A 42 4.50 -1.57 -6.70
CA GLN A 42 5.64 -2.29 -6.11
C GLN A 42 6.77 -1.35 -5.69
N GLY A 43 7.14 -0.38 -6.55
CA GLY A 43 8.16 0.62 -6.23
C GLY A 43 7.77 1.49 -5.04
N THR A 44 6.50 1.90 -4.98
CA THR A 44 5.95 2.64 -3.86
C THR A 44 6.00 1.84 -2.57
N LEU A 45 5.66 0.55 -2.60
CA LEU A 45 5.71 -0.33 -1.42
C LEU A 45 7.13 -0.49 -0.87
N VAL A 46 8.11 -0.71 -1.75
CA VAL A 46 9.52 -0.84 -1.35
C VAL A 46 10.02 0.46 -0.72
N GLU A 47 9.72 1.60 -1.35
CA GLU A 47 10.16 2.89 -0.85
C GLU A 47 9.48 3.25 0.47
N ARG A 48 8.20 2.87 0.62
CA ARG A 48 7.42 2.93 1.86
C ARG A 48 8.06 2.12 3.01
N LEU A 49 8.62 0.95 2.73
CA LEU A 49 9.34 0.15 3.73
C LEU A 49 10.71 0.78 4.06
N ARG A 50 11.45 1.24 3.05
CA ARG A 50 12.74 1.92 3.23
C ARG A 50 12.61 3.15 4.12
N MET A 51 11.63 4.00 3.84
CA MET A 51 11.36 5.22 4.59
C MET A 51 10.93 4.92 6.04
N ALA A 52 10.24 3.79 6.29
CA ALA A 52 9.86 3.36 7.63
C ALA A 52 11.10 3.03 8.48
N GLY A 53 12.03 2.25 7.92
CA GLY A 53 13.31 1.99 8.58
C GLY A 53 14.15 3.25 8.83
N ALA A 54 14.06 4.24 7.93
CA ALA A 54 14.76 5.51 8.05
C ALA A 54 14.01 6.57 8.90
N ARG A 55 12.80 6.26 9.40
CA ARG A 55 11.93 7.20 10.16
C ARG A 55 11.61 8.50 9.42
N LEU A 56 11.37 8.42 8.10
CA LEU A 56 10.96 9.56 7.27
C LEU A 56 9.44 9.66 7.19
N GLY A 57 8.89 10.87 7.13
CA GLY A 57 7.43 11.08 7.15
C GLY A 57 6.71 10.89 5.81
N GLY A 58 7.44 10.95 4.68
CA GLY A 58 6.86 10.91 3.34
C GLY A 58 7.93 10.96 2.24
N PHE A 59 7.54 10.65 1.02
CA PHE A 59 8.34 10.95 -0.19
C PHE A 59 7.43 11.38 -1.33
N LEU A 60 8.01 12.05 -2.32
CA LEU A 60 7.33 12.41 -3.57
C LEU A 60 7.73 11.41 -4.65
N THR A 61 6.77 10.96 -5.43
CA THR A 61 7.01 10.03 -6.54
C THR A 61 6.19 10.42 -7.75
N PRO A 62 6.73 10.32 -8.98
CA PRO A 62 5.94 10.46 -10.19
C PRO A 62 5.04 9.23 -10.40
N ALA A 63 5.29 8.14 -9.67
CA ALA A 63 4.53 6.91 -9.79
C ALA A 63 3.09 7.13 -9.35
N GLY A 64 2.18 7.08 -10.31
CA GLY A 64 0.75 7.07 -10.08
C GLY A 64 0.02 8.39 -10.32
N VAL A 65 0.71 9.48 -10.69
CA VAL A 65 0.14 10.81 -10.97
C VAL A 65 -1.10 10.72 -11.88
N ASP A 66 -1.00 10.03 -13.01
CA ASP A 66 -2.09 9.88 -14.00
C ASP A 66 -2.82 8.54 -13.89
N SER A 67 -2.97 8.00 -12.68
CA SER A 67 -3.58 6.69 -12.47
C SER A 67 -4.50 6.69 -11.26
N ALA A 68 -5.28 5.63 -11.10
CA ALA A 68 -6.11 5.41 -9.91
C ALA A 68 -5.32 5.43 -8.59
N PHE A 69 -3.99 5.22 -8.61
CA PHE A 69 -3.15 5.35 -7.42
C PHE A 69 -2.88 6.81 -7.01
N GLY A 70 -3.08 7.76 -7.91
CA GLY A 70 -2.93 9.21 -7.69
C GLY A 70 -4.23 9.91 -7.30
N ASP A 71 -5.38 9.27 -7.52
CA ASP A 71 -6.70 9.86 -7.27
C ASP A 71 -6.83 10.39 -5.84
N GLY A 72 -7.23 11.66 -5.74
CA GLY A 72 -7.40 12.36 -4.45
C GLY A 72 -6.11 12.79 -3.76
N LYS A 73 -4.93 12.50 -4.32
CA LYS A 73 -3.65 13.03 -3.81
C LYS A 73 -3.36 14.39 -4.43
N PRO A 74 -2.80 15.35 -3.66
CA PRO A 74 -2.36 16.61 -4.25
C PRO A 74 -1.15 16.37 -5.14
N VAL A 75 -1.18 16.93 -6.35
CA VAL A 75 -0.04 16.90 -7.28
C VAL A 75 0.90 18.06 -6.95
N ARG A 76 2.21 17.80 -6.99
CA ARG A 76 3.26 18.82 -6.89
C ARG A 76 4.15 18.79 -8.11
N GLU A 77 4.39 19.96 -8.68
CA GLU A 77 5.37 20.13 -9.74
C GLU A 77 6.74 20.50 -9.16
N ILE A 78 7.79 19.79 -9.59
CA ILE A 78 9.20 20.06 -9.27
C ILE A 78 9.98 19.91 -10.57
N ASP A 79 10.70 20.96 -10.97
CA ASP A 79 11.52 20.98 -12.19
C ASP A 79 10.76 20.52 -13.45
N GLY A 80 9.50 20.96 -13.61
CA GLY A 80 8.65 20.61 -14.74
C GLY A 80 8.13 19.17 -14.75
N LYS A 81 8.25 18.45 -13.63
CA LYS A 81 7.72 17.10 -13.46
C LYS A 81 6.73 17.04 -12.32
N GLU A 82 5.67 16.26 -12.51
CA GLU A 82 4.61 16.06 -11.53
C GLU A 82 4.91 14.88 -10.59
N TYR A 83 4.53 15.05 -9.34
CA TYR A 83 4.72 14.08 -8.28
C TYR A 83 3.50 14.02 -7.37
N VAL A 84 3.22 12.85 -6.83
CA VAL A 84 2.26 12.65 -5.74
C VAL A 84 2.98 12.30 -4.43
N PRO A 85 2.46 12.76 -3.27
CA PRO A 85 3.01 12.40 -1.98
C PRO A 85 2.58 11.00 -1.55
N GLU A 86 3.57 10.22 -1.14
CA GLU A 86 3.40 8.93 -0.47
C GLU A 86 3.77 9.06 1.00
N ARG A 87 3.06 8.33 1.85
CA ARG A 87 3.18 8.40 3.31
C ARG A 87 3.73 7.10 3.88
N LEU A 88 4.25 7.19 5.09
CA LEU A 88 4.77 6.07 5.85
C LEU A 88 3.69 4.97 6.00
N PRO A 89 3.97 3.70 5.64
CA PRO A 89 3.15 2.61 6.14
C PRO A 89 3.40 2.50 7.65
N LEU A 90 2.34 2.28 8.43
CA LEU A 90 2.50 1.85 9.82
C LEU A 90 3.12 0.46 9.79
N CYS A 91 4.41 0.39 10.13
CA CYS A 91 5.15 -0.86 10.25
C CYS A 91 5.99 -0.81 11.53
N ASP A 92 5.52 -1.50 12.57
CA ASP A 92 6.22 -1.61 13.84
C ASP A 92 7.23 -2.77 13.85
N PHE A 93 6.98 -3.79 13.04
CA PHE A 93 7.77 -5.02 13.01
C PHE A 93 7.97 -5.52 11.56
N ALA A 94 9.16 -6.05 11.29
CA ALA A 94 9.47 -6.73 10.03
C ALA A 94 9.93 -8.17 10.33
N SER A 95 9.42 -9.13 9.55
CA SER A 95 9.85 -10.52 9.57
C SER A 95 10.14 -10.95 8.13
N PHE A 96 11.23 -11.70 7.93
CA PHE A 96 11.69 -12.21 6.64
C PHE A 96 11.52 -13.73 6.53
#